data_AF-A0A2T7N7I8-F1
#
_entry.id   AF-A0A2T7N7I8-F1
#
_cell.length_a   1.000
_cell.length_b   1.000
_cell.length_c   1.000
_cell.angle_alpha   90.00
_cell.angle_beta   90.00
_cell.angle_gamma   90.00
#
_symmetry.space_group_name_H-M   'P 1'
#
loop_
_entity.id
_entity.type
_entity.pdbx_description
1 polymer ?
#
loop_
_entity_poly.entity_id
_entity_poly.type
_entity_poly.pdbx_seq_one_letter_code
_entity_poly.pdbx_strand_id
1 'polypeptide(L)'
;MKIYKEKRSLVGDMSYTVKIDAANKRGGKKYLKQINADNARWVLDKDAIEKSSRLDGYYAIQTSEKKVDPRTILSKHHDLWKIEESFRIMKSNLEVRPMFHWTPRRIKGHFVVCFLAFLVQRELE
;
A
#
# COMPACT_ATOMS: atom_id res chain seq x y z
N MET A 1 16.11 -10.58 -3.49
CA MET A 1 17.61 -10.50 -3.47
C MET A 1 18.22 -9.12 -3.81
N LYS A 2 17.65 -8.31 -4.74
CA LYS A 2 18.20 -6.98 -5.10
C LYS A 2 18.12 -5.91 -3.99
N ILE A 3 17.11 -5.96 -3.13
CA ILE A 3 16.88 -4.97 -2.04
C ILE A 3 17.90 -5.12 -0.88
N TYR A 4 18.53 -6.30 -0.75
CA TYR A 4 19.44 -6.62 0.37
C TYR A 4 20.90 -6.24 0.10
N LYS A 5 21.36 -6.26 -1.16
CA LYS A 5 22.76 -5.93 -1.51
C LYS A 5 23.08 -4.44 -1.35
N GLU A 6 22.11 -3.56 -1.62
CA GLU A 6 22.29 -2.11 -1.55
C GLU A 6 22.29 -1.55 -0.12
N LYS A 7 21.75 -2.29 0.85
CA LYS A 7 21.70 -1.87 2.26
C LYS A 7 22.85 -2.37 3.12
N ARG A 8 23.65 -3.30 2.59
CA ARG A 8 24.85 -3.82 3.26
C ARG A 8 26.01 -2.83 3.28
N SER A 9 25.99 -1.82 2.41
CA SER A 9 26.97 -0.70 2.41
C SER A 9 26.66 0.40 3.44
N LEU A 10 25.43 0.48 3.95
CA LEU A 10 25.02 1.48 4.95
C LEU A 10 25.23 1.00 6.40
N VAL A 11 25.50 -0.29 6.58
CA VAL A 11 25.78 -0.92 7.87
C VAL A 11 27.25 -1.32 7.90
N GLY A 12 28.13 -0.36 7.60
CA GLY A 12 29.55 -0.43 7.97
C GLY A 12 29.67 -0.19 9.48
N ASP A 13 30.56 -0.94 10.12
CA ASP A 13 30.88 -0.99 11.55
C ASP A 13 30.93 0.38 12.26
N MET A 14 29.77 0.94 12.64
CA MET A 14 29.71 2.04 13.59
C MET A 14 28.50 1.92 14.51
N SER A 15 28.80 1.83 15.80
CA SER A 15 27.86 1.86 16.90
C SER A 15 27.33 3.28 17.12
N TYR A 16 26.26 3.65 16.42
CA TYR A 16 25.51 4.88 16.74
C TYR A 16 24.34 4.57 17.70
N THR A 17 24.41 5.15 18.89
CA THR A 17 23.34 5.15 19.90
C THR A 17 22.23 6.10 19.44
N VAL A 18 21.26 5.59 18.67
CA VAL A 18 20.06 6.35 18.32
C VAL A 18 18.90 5.83 19.16
N LYS A 19 18.29 6.69 19.98
CA LYS A 19 17.00 6.42 20.62
C LYS A 19 15.92 6.51 19.54
N ILE A 20 15.25 5.40 19.22
CA ILE A 20 14.24 5.37 18.16
C ILE A 20 12.91 4.84 18.70
N ASP A 21 11.89 5.68 18.62
CA ASP A 21 10.51 5.42 19.01
C ASP A 21 9.71 4.70 17.88
N ALA A 22 8.44 4.35 18.14
CA ALA A 22 7.51 3.49 17.38
C ALA A 22 7.48 3.57 15.83
N ALA A 23 8.09 4.58 15.21
CA ALA A 23 8.33 4.71 13.78
C ALA A 23 9.22 3.59 13.17
N ASN A 24 9.91 2.78 13.99
CA ASN A 24 10.93 1.84 13.52
C ASN A 24 10.44 0.48 12.99
N LYS A 25 9.14 0.16 13.08
CA LYS A 25 8.58 -1.12 12.59
C LYS A 25 8.35 -1.17 11.07
N ARG A 26 8.70 -0.11 10.33
CA ARG A 26 8.47 0.00 8.88
C ARG A 26 9.78 0.04 8.10
N GLY A 27 9.77 -0.48 6.87
CA GLY A 27 10.92 -0.45 5.98
C GLY A 27 12.08 -1.35 6.42
N GLY A 28 13.32 -0.94 6.14
CA GLY A 28 14.50 -1.76 6.44
C GLY A 28 14.83 -1.90 7.93
N LYS A 29 14.29 -1.01 8.76
CA LYS A 29 14.58 -0.97 10.21
C LYS A 29 13.80 -2.03 11.01
N LYS A 30 12.86 -2.74 10.36
CA LYS A 30 12.11 -3.88 10.93
C LYS A 30 12.96 -5.11 11.24
N TYR A 31 14.19 -5.17 10.73
CA TYR A 31 15.13 -6.28 10.92
C TYR A 31 16.19 -5.97 11.98
N LEU A 32 15.99 -4.95 12.81
CA LEU A 32 16.89 -4.58 13.90
C LEU A 32 16.26 -4.99 15.23
N LYS A 33 17.00 -5.74 16.04
CA LYS A 33 16.63 -6.16 17.39
C LYS A 33 17.53 -5.44 18.40
N GLN A 34 16.93 -4.91 19.46
CA GLN A 34 17.66 -4.28 20.56
C GLN A 34 18.17 -5.37 21.51
N ILE A 35 19.44 -5.29 21.92
CA ILE A 35 20.02 -6.29 22.83
C ILE A 35 19.72 -5.93 24.30
N ASN A 36 19.74 -4.64 24.68
CA ASN A 36 19.47 -4.18 26.04
C ASN A 36 18.71 -2.84 26.04
N ALA A 37 17.82 -2.64 27.01
CA ALA A 37 17.03 -1.42 27.16
C ALA A 37 17.90 -0.18 27.49
N ASP A 38 19.02 -0.39 28.20
CA ASP A 38 19.85 0.70 28.73
C ASP A 38 21.00 1.13 27.82
N ASN A 39 21.50 0.21 26.98
CA ASN A 39 22.53 0.50 25.99
C ASN A 39 21.94 0.24 24.60
N ALA A 40 21.75 1.30 23.81
CA ALA A 40 21.16 1.27 22.47
C ALA A 40 22.08 0.56 21.44
N ARG A 41 22.47 -0.68 21.72
CA ARG A 41 23.12 -1.60 20.81
C ARG A 41 22.05 -2.37 20.06
N TRP A 42 22.05 -2.16 18.75
CA TRP A 42 21.15 -2.79 17.80
C TRP A 42 21.91 -3.89 17.05
N VAL A 43 21.30 -5.06 16.93
CA VAL A 43 21.83 -6.16 16.13
C VAL A 43 20.80 -6.60 15.10
N LEU A 44 21.31 -7.06 13.97
CA LEU A 44 20.50 -7.57 12.88
C LEU A 44 19.77 -8.85 13.32
N ASP A 45 18.44 -8.83 13.21
CA ASP A 45 17.59 -9.99 13.42
C ASP A 45 17.61 -10.88 12.16
N LYS A 46 18.47 -11.90 12.19
CA LYS A 46 18.63 -12.85 11.09
C LYS A 46 17.38 -13.71 10.87
N ASP A 47 16.65 -14.03 11.92
CA ASP A 47 15.45 -14.87 11.85
C ASP A 47 14.30 -14.10 11.17
N ALA A 48 14.14 -12.82 11.49
CA ALA A 48 13.16 -11.96 10.83
C ALA A 48 13.46 -11.77 9.34
N ILE A 49 14.74 -11.73 8.96
CA ILE A 49 15.19 -11.66 7.56
C ILE A 49 14.91 -12.96 6.83
N GLU A 50 15.20 -14.11 7.46
CA GLU A 50 14.94 -15.40 6.84
C GLU A 50 13.44 -15.60 6.62
N LYS A 51 12.61 -15.25 7.61
CA LYS A 51 11.16 -15.35 7.51
C LYS A 51 10.57 -14.46 6.39
N SER A 52 11.09 -13.24 6.23
CA SER A 52 10.64 -12.38 5.12
C SER A 52 11.15 -12.89 3.78
N SER A 53 12.39 -13.38 3.71
CA SER A 53 12.97 -13.96 2.49
C SER A 53 12.20 -15.18 1.99
N ARG A 54 11.57 -15.97 2.88
CA ARG A 54 10.71 -17.10 2.49
C ARG A 54 9.41 -16.66 1.81
N LEU A 55 8.96 -15.44 2.10
CA LEU A 55 7.72 -14.86 1.58
C LEU A 55 7.96 -13.84 0.46
N ASP A 56 9.22 -13.58 0.10
CA ASP A 56 9.59 -12.66 -0.97
C ASP A 56 9.03 -13.16 -2.32
N GLY A 57 8.22 -12.33 -2.98
CA GLY A 57 7.62 -12.64 -4.28
C GLY A 57 6.22 -13.27 -4.20
N TYR A 58 5.73 -13.60 -3.01
CA TYR A 58 4.35 -14.04 -2.82
C TYR A 58 3.41 -12.85 -2.60
N TYR A 59 2.26 -12.88 -3.26
CA TYR A 59 1.16 -11.97 -3.00
C TYR A 59 0.07 -12.72 -2.23
N ALA A 60 -0.22 -12.27 -1.00
CA ALA A 60 -1.21 -12.90 -0.14
C ALA A 60 -2.45 -12.01 -0.03
N ILE A 61 -3.61 -12.63 -0.15
CA ILE A 61 -4.92 -11.99 0.03
C ILE A 61 -5.50 -12.49 1.36
N GLN A 62 -5.91 -11.57 2.22
CA GLN A 62 -6.63 -11.89 3.45
C GLN A 62 -8.11 -11.53 3.28
N THR A 63 -9.00 -12.49 3.50
CA THR A 63 -10.45 -12.28 3.44
C THR A 63 -11.13 -12.81 4.71
N SER A 64 -12.25 -12.18 5.09
CA SER A 64 -13.13 -12.70 6.15
C SER A 64 -13.95 -13.89 5.67
N GLU A 65 -14.08 -14.09 4.36
CA GLU A 65 -14.89 -15.16 3.78
C GLU A 65 -14.17 -16.51 3.78
N LYS A 66 -14.68 -17.43 4.58
CA LYS A 66 -14.06 -18.76 4.81
C LYS A 66 -14.64 -19.87 3.91
N LYS A 67 -15.80 -19.64 3.30
CA LYS A 67 -16.56 -20.66 2.54
C LYS A 67 -16.45 -20.50 1.03
N VAL A 68 -15.69 -19.53 0.54
CA VAL A 68 -15.56 -19.22 -0.88
C VAL A 68 -14.28 -19.85 -1.42
N ASP A 69 -14.34 -20.38 -2.65
CA ASP A 69 -13.17 -20.93 -3.31
C ASP A 69 -12.06 -19.88 -3.49
N PRO A 70 -10.79 -20.22 -3.20
CA PRO A 70 -9.66 -19.30 -3.34
C PRO A 70 -9.52 -18.67 -4.73
N ARG A 71 -9.88 -19.39 -5.82
CA ARG A 71 -9.80 -18.84 -7.18
C ARG A 71 -10.87 -17.79 -7.42
N THR A 72 -12.07 -17.97 -6.85
CA THR A 72 -13.13 -16.95 -6.89
C THR A 72 -12.70 -15.70 -6.13
N ILE A 73 -12.06 -15.85 -4.96
CA ILE A 73 -11.53 -14.71 -4.20
C ILE A 73 -10.47 -13.96 -5.03
N LEU A 74 -9.55 -14.68 -5.66
CA LEU A 74 -8.53 -14.10 -6.52
C LEU A 74 -9.15 -13.35 -7.71
N SER A 75 -10.12 -13.96 -8.40
CA SER A 75 -10.83 -13.34 -9.53
C SER A 75 -11.55 -12.05 -9.11
N LYS A 76 -12.24 -12.04 -7.97
CA LYS A 76 -12.86 -10.82 -7.42
C LYS A 76 -11.83 -9.75 -7.06
N HIS A 77 -10.66 -10.16 -6.55
CA HIS A 77 -9.58 -9.24 -6.26
C HIS A 77 -8.98 -8.64 -7.53
N HIS A 78 -8.88 -9.40 -8.61
CA HIS A 78 -8.48 -8.85 -9.90
C HIS A 78 -9.46 -7.76 -10.33
N ASP A 79 -10.76 -7.98 -10.21
CA ASP A 79 -11.79 -7.00 -10.58
C ASP A 79 -11.71 -5.63 -9.87
N LEU A 80 -10.87 -5.47 -8.84
CA LEU A 80 -10.58 -4.16 -8.25
C LEU A 80 -10.07 -3.14 -9.28
N TRP A 81 -9.39 -3.58 -10.34
CA TRP A 81 -8.92 -2.69 -11.41
C TRP A 81 -10.10 -1.97 -12.11
N LYS A 82 -11.30 -2.56 -12.12
CA LYS A 82 -12.52 -1.95 -12.69
C LYS A 82 -12.88 -0.63 -11.99
N ILE A 83 -12.54 -0.51 -10.70
CA ILE A 83 -12.74 0.74 -9.95
C ILE A 83 -11.78 1.82 -10.46
N GLU A 84 -10.51 1.48 -10.68
CA GLU A 84 -9.53 2.41 -11.24
C GLU A 84 -9.91 2.86 -12.65
N GLU A 85 -10.40 1.94 -13.47
CA GLU A 85 -10.96 2.24 -14.79
C GLU A 85 -12.17 3.18 -14.70
N SER A 86 -13.11 2.91 -13.80
CA SER A 86 -14.27 3.79 -13.56
C SER A 86 -13.81 5.21 -13.21
N PHE A 87 -12.80 5.34 -12.35
CA PHE A 87 -12.20 6.64 -12.03
C PHE A 87 -11.46 7.28 -13.20
N ARG A 88 -10.86 6.49 -14.10
CA ARG A 88 -10.20 6.98 -15.31
C ARG A 88 -11.22 7.57 -16.27
N ILE A 89 -12.28 6.83 -16.58
CA ILE A 89 -13.40 7.27 -17.45
C ILE A 89 -14.02 8.55 -16.89
N MET A 90 -14.29 8.58 -15.59
CA MET A 90 -14.90 9.74 -14.95
C MET A 90 -14.00 11.00 -14.98
N LYS A 91 -12.68 10.84 -15.00
CA LYS A 91 -11.74 11.96 -15.13
C LYS A 91 -11.57 12.41 -16.58
N SER A 92 -11.52 11.49 -17.54
CA SER A 92 -11.26 11.80 -18.95
C SER A 92 -12.52 12.22 -19.70
N ASN A 93 -13.61 11.44 -19.62
CA ASN A 93 -14.81 11.65 -20.43
C ASN A 93 -15.80 12.60 -19.77
N LEU A 94 -15.87 12.60 -18.44
CA LEU A 94 -16.80 13.41 -17.67
C LEU A 94 -16.14 14.61 -16.98
N GLU A 95 -14.86 14.85 -17.30
CA GLU A 95 -14.07 16.01 -16.86
C GLU A 95 -14.27 16.38 -15.38
N VAL A 96 -14.35 15.38 -14.48
CA VAL A 96 -14.43 15.64 -13.03
C VAL A 96 -13.28 16.54 -12.56
N ARG A 97 -12.17 16.49 -13.28
CA ARG A 97 -11.13 17.52 -13.25
C ARG A 97 -10.88 17.96 -14.69
N PRO A 98 -10.85 19.27 -15.01
CA PRO A 98 -10.65 20.42 -14.11
C PRO A 98 -11.90 20.90 -13.34
N MET A 99 -11.71 21.36 -12.11
CA MET A 99 -12.78 21.82 -11.22
C MET A 99 -12.74 23.34 -11.09
N PHE A 100 -13.60 24.04 -11.83
CA PHE A 100 -13.66 25.52 -11.85
C PHE A 100 -14.50 26.12 -10.70
N HIS A 101 -14.77 25.32 -9.66
CA HIS A 101 -15.57 25.71 -8.52
C HIS A 101 -14.71 25.82 -7.26
N TRP A 102 -14.94 26.89 -6.50
CA TRP A 102 -14.14 27.24 -5.32
C TRP A 102 -14.86 26.94 -4.00
N THR A 103 -16.19 26.86 -4.01
CA THR A 103 -16.98 26.58 -2.80
C THR A 103 -17.22 25.08 -2.64
N PRO A 104 -17.08 24.52 -1.42
CA PRO A 104 -17.28 23.08 -1.16
C PRO A 104 -18.64 22.55 -1.65
N ARG A 105 -19.69 23.38 -1.58
CA ARG A 105 -21.03 23.01 -2.04
C ARG A 105 -21.08 22.77 -3.56
N ARG A 106 -20.48 23.67 -4.36
CA ARG A 106 -20.45 23.52 -5.83
C ARG A 106 -19.52 22.40 -6.28
N ILE A 107 -18.41 22.21 -5.58
CA ILE A 107 -17.50 21.07 -5.80
C ILE A 107 -18.24 19.74 -5.62
N LYS A 108 -18.98 19.59 -4.51
CA LYS A 108 -19.80 18.39 -4.27
C LYS A 108 -20.87 18.21 -5.34
N GLY A 109 -21.54 19.29 -5.75
CA GLY A 109 -22.56 19.26 -6.81
C GLY A 109 -22.01 18.76 -8.15
N HIS A 110 -20.89 19.33 -8.61
CA HIS A 110 -20.19 18.87 -9.84
C HIS A 110 -19.85 17.38 -9.77
N PHE A 111 -19.28 16.95 -8.64
CA PHE A 111 -18.90 15.55 -8.46
C PHE A 111 -20.10 14.60 -8.51
N VAL A 112 -21.24 14.99 -7.92
CA VAL A 112 -22.49 14.21 -7.98
C VAL A 112 -23.03 14.13 -9.40
N VAL A 113 -23.05 15.24 -10.14
CA VAL A 113 -23.53 15.26 -11.54
C VAL A 113 -22.66 14.37 -12.42
N CYS A 114 -21.33 14.48 -12.34
CA CYS A 114 -20.43 13.60 -13.08
C CYS A 114 -20.59 12.13 -12.66
N PHE A 115 -20.81 11.85 -11.37
CA PHE A 115 -21.06 10.47 -10.93
C PHE A 115 -22.38 9.91 -11.49
N LEU A 116 -23.45 10.70 -11.52
CA LEU A 116 -24.71 10.29 -12.13
C LEU A 116 -24.58 10.06 -13.63
N ALA A 117 -23.87 10.94 -14.33
CA ALA A 117 -23.58 10.77 -15.76
C ALA A 117 -22.78 9.49 -16.02
N PHE A 118 -21.80 9.17 -15.16
CA PHE A 118 -21.05 7.91 -15.23
C PHE A 118 -21.94 6.68 -15.05
N LEU A 119 -22.87 6.71 -14.09
CA LEU A 119 -23.82 5.61 -13.90
C LEU A 119 -24.68 5.39 -15.15
N VAL A 120 -25.24 6.47 -15.71
CA VAL A 120 -26.03 6.38 -16.94
C VAL A 120 -25.19 5.81 -18.09
N GLN A 121 -23.97 6.31 -18.29
CA GLN A 121 -23.07 5.82 -19.33
C GLN A 121 -22.82 4.31 -19.19
N ARG A 122 -22.62 3.81 -17.97
CA ARG A 122 -22.34 2.40 -17.70
C ARG A 122 -23.57 1.48 -17.82
N GLU A 123 -24.77 2.01 -17.64
CA GLU A 123 -26.01 1.24 -17.87
C GLU A 123 -26.39 1.18 -19.36
N LEU A 124 -25.91 2.12 -20.17
CA LEU A 124 -26.12 2.11 -21.63
C LEU A 124 -25.12 1.22 -22.39
N GLU A 125 -24.00 0.88 -21.76
CA GLU A 125 -22.93 0.03 -22.31
C GLU A 125 -23.23 -1.46 -22.11
#